data_AF-H0FCA7-F1
#
_entry.id   AF-H0FCA7-F1
#
_cell.length_a   1.000
_cell.length_b   1.000
_cell.length_c   1.000
_cell.angle_alpha   90.00
_cell.angle_beta   90.00
_cell.angle_gamma   90.00
#
_symmetry.space_group_name_H-M   'P 1'
#
loop_
_entity.id
_entity.type
_entity.pdbx_description
1 polymer ?
#
loop_
_entity_poly.entity_id
_entity_poly.type
_entity_poly.pdbx_seq_one_letter_code
_entity_poly.pdbx_strand_id
1 'polypeptide(L)'
;MKQLAQQKDGNVPRGALTVVRELPFVEFIELLEFSHLRFDVSERGSTATLVGSQEWRRKIEDDAAQPESVYVCTTLDALHHAVLAPEDAELKIDMPSKTRVRVRTLSRQRGRAALQPCVRVDLQALIRRVLVPSNAPAHIFDLIRHVVMTRLWVEVARVSSARI
;
A
#
# COMPACT_ATOMS: atom_id res chain seq x y z
N MET A 1 -7.55 11.61 -44.46
CA MET A 1 -7.22 10.19 -44.21
C MET A 1 -6.92 10.04 -42.73
N LYS A 2 -7.69 9.21 -42.02
CA LYS A 2 -7.54 8.90 -40.59
C LYS A 2 -6.63 7.67 -40.45
N GLN A 3 -5.47 7.79 -39.81
CA GLN A 3 -4.69 6.65 -39.26
C GLN A 3 -3.86 7.17 -38.09
N LEU A 4 -4.21 6.77 -36.86
CA LEU A 4 -3.61 5.68 -36.07
C LEU A 4 -2.57 6.20 -35.07
N ALA A 5 -3.02 6.41 -33.83
CA ALA A 5 -2.19 6.20 -32.65
C ALA A 5 -3.01 5.34 -31.68
N GLN A 6 -3.19 4.08 -32.08
CA GLN A 6 -3.69 3.02 -31.24
C GLN A 6 -2.62 2.80 -30.17
N GLN A 7 -2.80 3.44 -29.01
CA GLN A 7 -1.95 3.22 -27.84
C GLN A 7 -2.01 1.73 -27.50
N LYS A 8 -0.88 1.09 -27.81
CA LYS A 8 -0.52 -0.26 -27.45
C LYS A 8 -0.40 -0.27 -25.92
N ASP A 9 -1.49 -0.60 -25.24
CA ASP A 9 -1.46 -0.93 -23.82
C ASP A 9 -0.57 -2.17 -23.69
N GLY A 10 0.71 -1.91 -23.46
CA GLY A 10 1.75 -2.91 -23.33
C GLY A 10 1.35 -3.89 -22.24
N ASN A 11 1.57 -5.16 -22.55
CA ASN A 11 1.48 -6.28 -21.65
C ASN A 11 2.50 -6.12 -20.52
N VAL A 12 2.25 -5.20 -19.58
CA VAL A 12 3.03 -5.07 -18.36
C VAL A 12 2.78 -6.37 -17.59
N PRO A 13 3.83 -7.16 -17.29
CA PRO A 13 3.67 -8.34 -16.45
C PRO A 13 2.91 -7.93 -15.20
N ARG A 14 1.86 -8.66 -14.80
CA ARG A 14 1.04 -8.29 -13.64
C ARG A 14 1.89 -8.05 -12.38
N GLY A 15 3.06 -8.68 -12.30
CA GLY A 15 4.05 -8.49 -11.22
C GLY A 15 4.77 -7.13 -11.17
N ALA A 16 4.84 -6.41 -12.29
CA ALA A 16 5.43 -5.07 -12.37
C ALA A 16 4.41 -3.94 -12.12
N LEU A 17 3.17 -4.28 -11.76
CA LEU A 17 2.15 -3.28 -11.47
C LEU A 17 2.45 -2.61 -10.13
N THR A 18 2.89 -1.36 -10.20
CA THR A 18 3.04 -0.49 -9.03
C THR A 18 1.68 -0.26 -8.38
N VAL A 19 1.64 -0.41 -7.07
CA VAL A 19 0.51 -0.05 -6.23
C VAL A 19 1.01 0.86 -5.12
N VAL A 20 0.13 1.75 -4.70
CA VAL A 20 0.42 2.85 -3.80
C VAL A 20 -0.62 2.83 -2.69
N ARG A 21 -0.12 2.91 -1.47
CA ARG A 21 -0.94 3.14 -0.28
C ARG A 21 -0.65 4.53 0.25
N GLU A 22 -1.69 5.30 0.44
CA GLU A 22 -1.63 6.54 1.21
C GLU A 22 -1.73 6.22 2.70
N LEU A 23 -0.83 6.80 3.49
CA LEU A 23 -0.76 6.64 4.94
C LEU A 23 -0.66 8.02 5.60
N PRO A 24 -1.40 8.26 6.69
CA PRO A 24 -1.05 9.31 7.63
C PRO A 24 0.38 9.09 8.16
N PHE A 25 1.11 10.17 8.42
CA PHE A 25 2.48 10.07 8.94
C PHE A 25 2.59 9.18 10.19
N VAL A 26 1.65 9.28 11.13
CA VAL A 26 1.62 8.45 12.34
C VAL A 26 1.52 6.97 12.01
N GLU A 27 0.62 6.59 11.09
CA GLU A 27 0.48 5.20 10.67
C GLU A 27 1.72 4.70 9.93
N PHE A 28 2.37 5.57 9.15
CA PHE A 28 3.64 5.25 8.51
C PHE A 28 4.75 4.97 9.52
N ILE A 29 4.85 5.74 10.61
CA ILE A 29 5.79 5.48 11.70
C ILE A 29 5.46 4.15 12.40
N GLU A 30 4.19 3.87 12.69
CA GLU A 30 3.77 2.59 13.26
C GLU A 30 4.18 1.40 12.36
N LEU A 31 3.99 1.53 11.04
CA LEU A 31 4.41 0.52 10.07
C LEU A 31 5.92 0.29 10.13
N LEU A 32 6.72 1.37 10.17
CA LEU A 32 8.18 1.29 10.26
C LEU A 32 8.69 0.75 11.59
N GLU A 33 7.97 0.95 12.69
CA GLU A 33 8.36 0.49 14.03
C GLU A 33 7.99 -0.98 14.24
N PHE A 34 6.75 -1.32 13.96
CA PHE A 34 6.19 -2.61 14.32
C PHE A 34 6.18 -3.61 13.16
N SER A 35 6.53 -3.17 11.95
CA SER A 35 6.40 -3.98 10.73
C SER A 35 4.99 -4.56 10.58
N HIS A 36 3.99 -3.77 10.98
CA HIS A 36 2.59 -4.18 11.01
C HIS A 36 1.80 -3.38 9.98
N LEU A 37 1.23 -4.10 9.01
CA LEU A 37 0.27 -3.55 8.08
C LEU A 37 -1.13 -3.69 8.66
N ARG A 38 -1.73 -2.57 9.05
CA ARG A 38 -3.11 -2.50 9.56
C ARG A 38 -4.11 -2.78 8.45
N PHE A 39 -5.31 -3.20 8.81
CA PHE A 39 -6.48 -3.34 7.93
C PHE A 39 -7.69 -2.66 8.55
N ASP A 40 -8.60 -2.19 7.70
CA ASP A 40 -9.87 -1.64 8.17
C ASP A 40 -10.77 -2.81 8.59
N VAL A 41 -11.33 -2.72 9.79
CA VAL A 41 -12.28 -3.71 10.29
C VAL A 41 -13.54 -3.64 9.44
N SER A 42 -14.02 -4.79 8.97
CA SER A 42 -15.27 -4.84 8.22
C SER A 42 -16.45 -4.55 9.16
N GLU A 43 -17.32 -3.60 8.78
CA GLU A 43 -18.55 -3.35 9.54
C GLU A 43 -19.44 -4.60 9.63
N ARG A 44 -20.23 -4.68 10.70
CA ARG A 44 -21.06 -5.85 11.04
C ARG A 44 -21.90 -6.29 9.84
N GLY A 45 -21.69 -7.53 9.38
CA GLY A 45 -22.34 -8.10 8.19
C GLY A 45 -21.37 -8.83 7.26
N SER A 46 -20.07 -8.66 7.50
CA SER A 46 -19.02 -9.40 6.79
C SER A 46 -19.07 -10.90 7.06
N THR A 47 -18.78 -11.69 6.02
CA THR A 47 -18.68 -13.15 6.10
C THR A 47 -17.85 -13.57 7.32
N ALA A 48 -18.25 -14.64 8.02
CA ALA A 48 -17.66 -15.10 9.30
C ALA A 48 -16.14 -15.37 9.29
N THR A 49 -15.47 -15.15 8.17
CA THR A 49 -14.03 -15.32 7.95
C THR A 49 -13.28 -14.04 7.60
N LEU A 50 -13.92 -12.91 7.25
CA LEU A 50 -13.18 -11.68 6.93
C LEU A 50 -12.77 -10.94 8.21
N VAL A 51 -11.46 -10.77 8.40
CA VAL A 51 -10.87 -10.05 9.54
C VAL A 51 -10.78 -8.56 9.25
N GLY A 52 -10.29 -8.21 8.06
CA GLY A 52 -10.20 -6.83 7.61
C GLY A 52 -9.88 -6.73 6.13
N SER A 53 -10.03 -5.52 5.60
CA SER A 53 -9.71 -5.21 4.21
C SER A 53 -9.11 -3.83 4.07
N GLN A 54 -8.33 -3.63 3.01
CA GLN A 54 -7.85 -2.32 2.60
C GLN A 54 -7.88 -2.17 1.10
N GLU A 55 -8.13 -0.95 0.64
CA GLU A 55 -8.04 -0.58 -0.76
C GLU A 55 -6.82 0.29 -1.01
N TRP A 56 -5.99 -0.15 -1.94
CA TRP A 56 -4.77 0.50 -2.39
C TRP A 56 -4.99 0.97 -3.83
N ARG A 57 -4.29 2.03 -4.23
CA ARG A 57 -4.46 2.62 -5.56
C ARG A 57 -3.33 2.16 -6.47
N ARG A 58 -3.57 2.13 -7.78
CA ARG A 58 -2.50 1.85 -8.77
C ARG A 58 -1.75 3.12 -9.20
N LYS A 59 -2.28 4.29 -8.83
CA LYS A 59 -1.72 5.62 -9.10
C LYS A 59 -2.12 6.58 -7.97
N ILE A 60 -1.34 7.63 -7.75
CA ILE A 60 -1.76 8.77 -6.92
C ILE A 60 -2.71 9.62 -7.78
N GLU A 61 -3.84 10.05 -7.21
CA GLU A 61 -4.78 10.96 -7.89
C GLU A 61 -4.51 12.39 -7.43
N ASP A 62 -4.41 13.31 -8.39
CA ASP A 62 -3.88 14.67 -8.19
C ASP A 62 -4.67 15.52 -7.18
N ASP A 63 -5.99 15.42 -7.20
CA ASP A 63 -6.88 16.29 -6.40
C ASP A 63 -7.01 15.86 -4.94
N ALA A 64 -6.43 14.71 -4.55
CA ALA A 64 -6.60 14.14 -3.21
C ALA A 64 -5.34 14.18 -2.34
N ALA A 65 -4.20 14.66 -2.85
CA ALA A 65 -2.93 14.57 -2.15
C ALA A 65 -2.84 15.55 -0.97
N GLN A 66 -3.08 15.05 0.24
CA GLN A 66 -2.93 15.82 1.46
C GLN A 66 -1.43 16.10 1.72
N PRO A 67 -1.04 17.33 2.09
CA PRO A 67 0.38 17.68 2.32
C PRO A 67 1.08 16.83 3.39
N GLU A 68 0.34 16.31 4.36
CA GLU A 68 0.84 15.44 5.44
C GLU A 68 0.82 13.94 5.11
N SER A 69 0.31 13.55 3.93
CA SER A 69 0.25 12.15 3.54
C SER A 69 1.60 11.59 3.11
N VAL A 70 1.83 10.32 3.43
CA VAL A 70 2.98 9.54 2.98
C VAL A 70 2.49 8.44 2.06
N TYR A 71 3.06 8.32 0.87
CA TYR A 71 2.71 7.28 -0.08
C TYR A 71 3.75 6.18 -0.08
N VAL A 72 3.32 4.98 0.27
CA VAL A 72 4.14 3.77 0.20
C VAL A 72 3.91 3.07 -1.13
N CYS A 73 4.95 2.95 -1.93
CA CYS A 73 4.91 2.24 -3.20
C CYS A 73 5.42 0.82 -3.05
N THR A 74 4.67 -0.12 -3.63
CA THR A 74 5.04 -1.53 -3.73
C THR A 74 4.65 -2.06 -5.11
N THR A 75 4.98 -3.32 -5.39
CA THR A 75 4.43 -4.07 -6.53
C THR A 75 3.46 -5.13 -6.02
N LEU A 76 2.58 -5.63 -6.88
CA LEU A 76 1.70 -6.74 -6.50
C LEU A 76 2.46 -7.98 -6.03
N ASP A 77 3.56 -8.32 -6.70
CA ASP A 77 4.39 -9.46 -6.31
C ASP A 77 5.06 -9.20 -4.95
N ALA A 78 5.62 -8.01 -4.75
CA ALA A 78 6.20 -7.61 -3.47
C ALA A 78 5.17 -7.69 -2.34
N LEU A 79 3.93 -7.27 -2.59
CA LEU A 79 2.85 -7.36 -1.61
C LEU A 79 2.51 -8.80 -1.23
N HIS A 80 2.54 -9.74 -2.18
CA HIS A 80 2.36 -11.17 -1.89
C HIS A 80 3.51 -11.76 -1.08
N HIS A 81 4.75 -11.42 -1.42
CA HIS A 81 5.93 -12.00 -0.79
C HIS A 81 6.31 -11.34 0.54
N ALA A 82 5.93 -10.08 0.74
CA ALA A 82 6.28 -9.34 1.94
C ALA A 82 5.42 -9.72 3.15
N VAL A 83 4.22 -10.28 2.96
CA VAL A 83 3.40 -10.68 4.09
C VAL A 83 3.96 -11.95 4.70
N LEU A 84 4.40 -11.84 5.95
CA LEU A 84 4.89 -12.97 6.72
C LEU A 84 3.69 -13.82 7.12
N ALA A 85 3.78 -15.14 6.87
CA ALA A 85 2.68 -16.08 7.01
C ALA A 85 1.93 -15.88 8.34
N PRO A 86 0.68 -15.38 8.33
CA PRO A 86 -0.11 -15.33 9.53
C PRO A 86 -0.54 -16.77 9.87
N GLU A 87 -0.09 -17.31 11.00
CA GLU A 87 -0.37 -18.71 11.39
C GLU A 87 -1.87 -19.05 11.32
N ASP A 88 -2.72 -18.06 11.60
CA ASP A 88 -4.18 -18.20 11.65
C ASP A 88 -4.94 -17.39 10.59
N ALA A 89 -4.27 -16.76 9.62
CA ALA A 89 -4.94 -15.94 8.61
C ALA A 89 -4.35 -16.06 7.19
N GLU A 90 -5.23 -15.95 6.20
CA GLU A 90 -4.88 -15.93 4.78
C GLU A 90 -4.96 -14.52 4.23
N LEU A 91 -3.94 -14.12 3.49
CA LEU A 91 -3.99 -12.91 2.69
C LEU A 91 -4.62 -13.21 1.33
N LYS A 92 -5.65 -12.47 0.95
CA LYS A 92 -6.21 -12.48 -0.40
C LYS A 92 -6.05 -11.10 -1.02
N ILE A 93 -5.49 -11.08 -2.22
CA ILE A 93 -5.35 -9.87 -3.02
C ILE A 93 -6.25 -10.01 -4.24
N ASP A 94 -7.14 -9.05 -4.43
CA ASP A 94 -7.99 -8.96 -5.61
C ASP A 94 -7.96 -7.54 -6.22
N MET A 95 -8.51 -7.41 -7.41
CA MET A 95 -8.49 -6.17 -8.18
C MET A 95 -9.93 -5.77 -8.50
N PRO A 96 -10.60 -5.04 -7.59
CA PRO A 96 -12.01 -4.68 -7.78
C PRO A 96 -12.20 -3.73 -8.98
N SER A 97 -11.15 -3.00 -9.39
CA SER A 97 -11.19 -2.14 -10.57
C SER A 97 -9.83 -2.03 -11.25
N LYS A 98 -9.80 -1.38 -12.42
CA LYS A 98 -8.55 -0.98 -13.09
C LYS A 98 -7.78 0.12 -12.34
N THR A 99 -8.17 0.57 -11.16
CA THR A 99 -7.39 1.58 -10.43
C THR A 99 -7.14 1.20 -8.99
N ARG A 100 -7.77 0.11 -8.54
CA ARG A 100 -7.75 -0.31 -7.15
C ARG A 100 -7.29 -1.76 -7.01
N VAL A 101 -6.59 -2.00 -5.92
CA VAL A 101 -6.18 -3.30 -5.45
C VAL A 101 -6.72 -3.44 -4.05
N ARG A 102 -7.40 -4.54 -3.76
CA ARG A 102 -7.95 -4.81 -2.45
C ARG A 102 -7.16 -5.93 -1.80
N VAL A 103 -6.68 -5.66 -0.61
CA VAL A 103 -5.99 -6.62 0.24
C VAL A 103 -6.94 -7.02 1.35
N ARG A 104 -7.17 -8.31 1.55
CA ARG A 104 -8.07 -8.87 2.54
C ARG A 104 -7.34 -9.86 3.41
N THR A 105 -7.66 -9.86 4.69
CA THR A 105 -7.21 -10.87 5.65
C THR A 105 -8.39 -11.73 6.04
N LEU A 106 -8.27 -13.04 5.83
CA LEU A 106 -9.29 -14.01 6.21
C LEU A 106 -8.80 -14.84 7.38
N SER A 107 -9.61 -14.99 8.43
CA SER A 107 -9.34 -15.94 9.51
C SER A 107 -9.56 -17.37 9.01
N ARG A 108 -8.61 -18.26 9.30
CA ARG A 108 -8.77 -19.71 9.12
C ARG A 108 -9.61 -20.33 10.23
N GLN A 109 -9.62 -19.71 11.42
CA GLN A 109 -10.39 -20.20 12.57
C GLN A 109 -11.73 -19.46 12.67
N ARG A 110 -12.84 -20.20 12.58
CA ARG A 110 -14.18 -19.67 12.88
C ARG A 110 -14.25 -19.30 14.36
N GLY A 111 -14.63 -18.07 14.67
CA GLY A 111 -15.06 -17.67 16.03
C GLY A 111 -14.00 -17.04 16.92
N ARG A 112 -12.75 -16.87 16.47
CA ARG A 112 -11.75 -16.08 17.20
C ARG A 112 -11.78 -14.64 16.67
N ALA A 113 -12.18 -13.69 17.51
CA ALA A 113 -12.03 -12.28 17.18
C ALA A 113 -10.52 -11.97 17.12
N ALA A 114 -10.01 -11.62 15.95
CA ALA A 114 -8.63 -11.16 15.84
C ALA A 114 -8.52 -9.87 16.66
N LEU A 115 -7.64 -9.86 17.66
CA LEU A 115 -7.50 -8.74 18.62
C LEU A 115 -7.13 -7.43 17.92
N GLN A 116 -6.46 -7.49 16.76
CA GLN A 116 -6.25 -6.37 15.85
C GLN A 116 -6.19 -6.89 14.40
N PRO A 117 -6.83 -6.23 13.42
CA PRO A 117 -6.78 -6.63 12.03
C PRO A 117 -5.45 -6.17 11.39
N CYS A 118 -4.30 -6.65 11.86
CA CYS A 118 -3.00 -6.31 11.26
C CYS A 118 -2.22 -7.58 10.89
N VAL A 119 -1.34 -7.48 9.89
CA VAL A 119 -0.41 -8.56 9.52
C VAL A 119 1.03 -8.10 9.62
N ARG A 120 1.91 -9.02 9.99
CA ARG A 120 3.35 -8.79 9.97
C ARG A 120 3.85 -8.78 8.53
N VAL A 121 4.74 -7.85 8.23
CA VAL A 121 5.34 -7.72 6.90
C VAL A 121 6.85 -7.61 6.98
N ASP A 122 7.54 -8.10 5.96
CA ASP A 122 8.91 -7.70 5.66
C ASP A 122 8.87 -6.33 4.98
N LEU A 123 9.32 -5.30 5.69
CA LEU A 123 9.30 -3.93 5.18
C LEU A 123 10.22 -3.72 3.97
N GLN A 124 11.34 -4.43 3.88
CA GLN A 124 12.29 -4.32 2.76
C GLN A 124 11.72 -4.96 1.50
N ALA A 125 10.98 -6.06 1.66
CA ALA A 125 10.24 -6.66 0.56
C ALA A 125 9.03 -5.81 0.17
N LEU A 126 8.30 -5.25 1.15
CA LEU A 126 7.06 -4.52 0.93
C LEU A 126 7.31 -3.16 0.27
N ILE A 127 8.18 -2.34 0.85
CA ILE A 127 8.31 -0.93 0.48
C ILE A 127 9.43 -0.81 -0.54
N ARG A 128 9.10 -0.40 -1.76
CA ARG A 128 10.08 -0.15 -2.82
C ARG A 128 10.49 1.31 -2.90
N ARG A 129 9.57 2.21 -2.57
CA ARG A 129 9.79 3.65 -2.59
C ARG A 129 8.80 4.32 -1.65
N VAL A 130 9.21 5.44 -1.07
CA VAL A 130 8.34 6.32 -0.30
C VAL A 130 8.22 7.64 -1.05
N LEU A 131 6.99 8.07 -1.31
CA LEU A 131 6.71 9.33 -1.99
C LEU A 131 6.05 10.29 -1.01
N VAL A 132 6.43 11.55 -1.11
CA VAL A 132 5.86 12.66 -0.34
C VAL A 132 5.27 13.66 -1.34
N PRO A 133 4.06 14.19 -1.09
CA PRO A 133 3.47 15.23 -1.90
C PRO A 133 4.43 16.40 -2.17
N SER A 134 4.43 16.95 -3.38
CA SER A 134 5.28 18.11 -3.72
C SER A 134 4.92 19.35 -2.91
N ASN A 135 3.65 19.50 -2.53
CA ASN A 135 3.12 20.59 -1.68
C ASN A 135 3.43 20.40 -0.18
N ALA A 136 4.01 19.26 0.23
CA ALA A 136 4.41 19.04 1.62
C ALA A 136 5.52 20.02 2.04
N PRO A 137 5.47 20.59 3.26
CA PRO A 137 6.53 21.46 3.76
C PRO A 137 7.92 20.79 3.73
N ALA A 138 8.99 21.59 3.57
CA ALA A 138 10.36 21.09 3.50
C ALA A 138 10.74 20.22 4.71
N HIS A 139 10.44 20.71 5.91
CA HIS A 139 10.73 20.02 7.16
C HIS A 139 10.01 18.67 7.30
N ILE A 140 8.80 18.52 6.74
CA ILE A 140 8.07 17.25 6.73
C ILE A 140 8.76 16.23 5.82
N PHE A 141 9.18 16.66 4.63
CA PHE A 141 9.95 15.81 3.73
C PHE A 141 11.28 15.36 4.34
N ASP A 142 12.01 16.27 4.97
CA ASP A 142 13.30 15.96 5.60
C ASP A 142 13.13 14.98 6.76
N LEU A 143 12.07 15.15 7.57
CA LEU A 143 11.70 14.22 8.63
C LEU A 143 11.40 12.82 8.07
N ILE A 144 10.52 12.72 7.07
CA ILE A 144 10.17 11.43 6.45
C ILE A 144 11.43 10.78 5.84
N ARG A 145 12.22 11.54 5.10
CA ARG A 145 13.47 11.07 4.50
C ARG A 145 14.42 10.54 5.56
N HIS A 146 14.61 11.27 6.65
CA HIS A 146 15.48 10.85 7.73
C HIS A 146 15.00 9.53 8.35
N VAL A 147 13.72 9.45 8.73
CA VAL A 147 13.17 8.24 9.36
C VAL A 147 13.26 7.03 8.42
N VAL A 148 12.90 7.20 7.14
CA VAL A 148 13.03 6.11 6.15
C VAL A 148 14.47 5.64 6.05
N MET A 149 15.41 6.55 5.82
CA MET A 149 16.82 6.19 5.59
C MET A 149 17.47 5.52 6.80
N THR A 150 16.96 5.76 8.01
CA THR A 150 17.45 5.07 9.22
C THR A 150 16.99 3.62 9.33
N ARG A 151 15.93 3.22 8.62
CA ARG A 151 15.27 1.91 8.78
C ARG A 151 15.20 1.10 7.49
N LEU A 152 15.13 1.77 6.34
CA LEU A 152 14.94 1.21 5.03
C LEU A 152 15.93 1.81 4.04
N TRP A 153 16.48 0.97 3.17
CA TRP A 153 17.40 1.37 2.12
C TRP A 153 16.62 1.63 0.82
N VAL A 154 15.64 2.53 0.89
CA VAL A 154 14.71 2.81 -0.22
C VAL A 154 14.73 4.28 -0.56
N GLU A 155 14.38 4.59 -1.81
CA GLU A 155 14.31 5.97 -2.26
C GLU A 155 13.14 6.71 -1.59
N VAL A 156 13.41 7.95 -1.16
CA VAL A 156 12.39 8.92 -0.73
C VAL A 156 12.37 10.09 -1.69
N ALA A 157 11.24 10.30 -2.36
CA ALA A 157 11.11 11.31 -3.40
C ALA A 157 9.89 12.21 -3.21
N ARG A 158 9.99 13.44 -3.71
CA ARG A 158 8.84 14.32 -3.88
C ARG A 158 8.13 13.95 -5.18
N VAL A 159 6.81 13.90 -5.14
CA VAL A 159 6.01 13.70 -6.34
C VAL A 159 5.06 14.86 -6.56
N SER A 160 5.24 15.51 -7.71
CA SER A 160 4.16 16.20 -8.39
C SER A 160 3.29 15.12 -9.04
N SER A 161 1.99 15.14 -8.80
CA SER A 161 1.03 14.06 -9.10
C SER A 161 1.15 13.40 -10.48
N ALA A 162 1.70 14.09 -11.47
CA ALA A 162 1.79 13.64 -12.85
C ALA A 162 2.77 12.48 -13.14
N ARG A 163 3.65 12.04 -12.21
CA ARG A 163 4.63 10.96 -12.51
C ARG A 163 4.91 10.05 -11.31
N ILE A 164 4.49 8.79 -11.45
CA ILE A 164 5.03 7.62 -10.75
C ILE A 164 5.61 6.68 -11.80
#